data_AF-A0A842Y1U5-F1
#
_entry.id   AF-A0A842Y1U5-F1
#
_cell.length_a   1.000
_cell.length_b   1.000
_cell.length_c   1.000
_cell.angle_alpha   90.00
_cell.angle_beta   90.00
_cell.angle_gamma   90.00
#
_symmetry.space_group_name_H-M   'P 1'
#
loop_
_entity.id
_entity.type
_entity.pdbx_description
1 polymer ?
#
loop_
_entity_poly.entity_id
_entity_poly.type
_entity_poly.pdbx_seq_one_letter_code
_entity_poly.pdbx_strand_id
1 'polypeptide(L)'
;MMQPKPNLTPANINELSIFSNQNDIRHDLHAYVEYVQDRDVKRLHRSNELNRSDLKRLSKLMSDSSIIEFVESYGFSNWINYIDKLALLFKFVKYDTEGIYAGYTSSEPSFPDNYIEVDTIIYEKFIGLPLIEQEKKLLDLLVKNYLDDYNEFYVTSSLGRLSGFSTWGSATGIMPELDFARARRFLIEVLQYCTPGVWYTTSSLIQYLKEHHPYFLIPGKPKYRHKHDAKNGRYGNFHEGKSTWSREIQISESDADAFERVEGRYVERFLEGLPIILGYIEVAYSKTEYKGYLPEINQLQAFRVNDKFLHVMSGKIIEPRVTVQPNFEMHVESELYPVRILAQLIKLADVVAKDKTSILKLRKKKVLTQLSERGDLDVIKFLENISDQELPQNVRIELEEWIGASEAFTLYENGVLFEGDKDLPDIDRFTIECISPTIRIVHSPDRLFTHLEQKELIPLHIKHRSSALTPLPDGAHTVFPKRGSSVSKSKAGAKAKKPGTIKREVQITFHFPAKELMEEFRKGLIAARCPVAADWGKLTLSFARHYESEAKKIIKALKQDYTIQIEDIA
;
A
#
# COMPACT_ATOMS: atom_id res chain seq x y z
N MET A 1 -19.93 32.85 -15.59
CA MET A 1 -20.87 32.63 -14.47
C MET A 1 -21.82 31.53 -14.89
N MET A 2 -21.87 30.43 -14.15
CA MET A 2 -22.84 29.35 -14.39
C MET A 2 -24.23 29.83 -13.99
N GLN A 3 -25.06 30.18 -14.97
CA GLN A 3 -26.47 30.47 -14.77
C GLN A 3 -27.25 29.89 -15.96
N PRO A 4 -28.32 29.11 -15.73
CA PRO A 4 -28.88 28.73 -14.42
C PRO A 4 -28.12 27.58 -13.73
N LYS A 5 -28.31 27.44 -12.41
CA LYS A 5 -27.88 26.26 -11.63
C LYS A 5 -28.50 24.98 -12.24
N PRO A 6 -27.76 23.86 -12.37
CA PRO A 6 -28.31 22.61 -12.87
C PRO A 6 -29.51 22.15 -12.05
N ASN A 7 -30.65 21.97 -12.70
CA ASN A 7 -31.85 21.36 -12.11
C ASN A 7 -31.96 19.91 -12.60
N LEU A 8 -31.18 19.03 -11.99
CA LEU A 8 -31.07 17.63 -12.39
C LEU A 8 -32.17 16.78 -11.78
N THR A 9 -32.66 15.80 -12.53
CA THR A 9 -33.75 14.92 -12.13
C THR A 9 -33.21 13.78 -11.26
N PRO A 10 -33.77 13.52 -10.06
CA PRO A 10 -33.41 12.36 -9.27
C PRO A 10 -33.69 11.05 -10.00
N ALA A 11 -32.80 10.07 -9.86
CA ALA A 11 -32.92 8.75 -10.50
C ALA A 11 -33.36 7.66 -9.52
N ASN A 12 -34.14 6.69 -10.02
CA ASN A 12 -34.39 5.43 -9.33
C ASN A 12 -33.38 4.37 -9.80
N ILE A 13 -32.61 3.80 -8.86
CA ILE A 13 -31.49 2.89 -9.15
C ILE A 13 -31.82 1.41 -8.94
N ASN A 14 -33.03 1.06 -8.48
CA ASN A 14 -33.37 -0.32 -8.09
C ASN A 14 -33.17 -1.35 -9.22
N GLU A 15 -33.37 -0.92 -10.46
CA GLU A 15 -33.24 -1.77 -11.65
C GLU A 15 -31.88 -1.64 -12.36
N LEU A 16 -30.98 -0.78 -11.87
CA LEU A 16 -29.70 -0.49 -12.51
C LEU A 16 -28.54 -1.30 -11.90
N SER A 17 -27.46 -1.45 -12.67
CA SER A 17 -26.21 -2.05 -12.21
C SER A 17 -25.31 -0.94 -11.67
N ILE A 18 -25.20 -0.85 -10.35
CA ILE A 18 -24.36 0.15 -9.68
C ILE A 18 -22.90 -0.28 -9.76
N PHE A 19 -22.04 0.67 -10.07
CA PHE A 19 -20.60 0.52 -10.02
C PHE A 19 -19.98 1.59 -9.14
N SER A 20 -19.12 1.15 -8.22
CA SER A 20 -18.30 2.00 -7.37
C SER A 20 -16.85 1.57 -7.50
N ASN A 21 -15.95 2.55 -7.66
CA ASN A 21 -14.53 2.28 -7.81
C ASN A 21 -13.97 1.68 -6.51
N GLN A 22 -13.49 0.43 -6.59
CA GLN A 22 -12.80 -0.24 -5.48
C GLN A 22 -11.31 0.13 -5.41
N ASN A 23 -10.77 0.72 -6.47
CA ASN A 23 -9.38 1.13 -6.54
C ASN A 23 -9.19 2.54 -5.95
N ASP A 24 -8.21 2.69 -5.06
CA ASP A 24 -7.72 4.00 -4.63
C ASP A 24 -6.44 4.37 -5.37
N ILE A 25 -6.60 5.19 -6.41
CA ILE A 25 -5.51 5.77 -7.20
C ILE A 25 -4.42 6.43 -6.34
N ARG A 26 -4.78 7.00 -5.19
CA ARG A 26 -3.81 7.66 -4.30
C ARG A 26 -2.93 6.61 -3.64
N HIS A 27 -3.54 5.57 -3.07
CA HIS A 27 -2.81 4.45 -2.51
C HIS A 27 -1.93 3.77 -3.56
N ASP A 28 -2.52 3.41 -4.69
CA ASP A 28 -1.91 2.55 -5.70
C ASP A 28 -0.73 3.23 -6.40
N LEU A 29 -0.81 4.55 -6.60
CA LEU A 29 0.30 5.35 -7.12
C LEU A 29 1.52 5.28 -6.20
N HIS A 30 1.32 5.42 -4.89
CA HIS A 30 2.41 5.33 -3.91
C HIS A 30 2.94 3.89 -3.77
N ALA A 31 2.04 2.90 -3.72
CA ALA A 31 2.42 1.49 -3.68
C ALA A 31 3.26 1.09 -4.90
N TYR A 32 2.95 1.63 -6.07
CA TYR A 32 3.75 1.42 -7.28
C TYR A 32 5.14 2.03 -7.17
N VAL A 33 5.25 3.32 -6.80
CA VAL A 33 6.53 4.01 -6.70
C VAL A 33 7.45 3.36 -5.66
N GLU A 34 6.92 3.03 -4.47
CA GLU A 34 7.67 2.33 -3.43
C GLU A 34 8.16 0.95 -3.92
N TYR A 35 7.31 0.20 -4.63
CA TYR A 35 7.67 -1.10 -5.19
C TYR A 35 8.86 -1.03 -6.14
N VAL A 36 8.85 -0.06 -7.07
CA VAL A 36 9.92 0.09 -8.07
C VAL A 36 11.16 0.77 -7.48
N GLN A 37 11.02 1.52 -6.38
CA GLN A 37 12.16 2.10 -5.68
C GLN A 37 12.99 1.02 -4.96
N ASP A 38 12.31 0.03 -4.37
CA ASP A 38 12.96 -1.05 -3.61
C ASP A 38 13.50 -2.18 -4.49
N ARG A 39 13.33 -2.10 -5.81
CA ARG A 39 13.63 -3.20 -6.75
C ARG A 39 14.15 -2.72 -8.10
N ASP A 40 15.11 -3.44 -8.63
CA ASP A 40 15.55 -3.28 -10.03
C ASP A 40 14.51 -3.87 -11.00
N VAL A 41 13.46 -3.11 -11.28
CA VAL A 41 12.37 -3.52 -12.18
C VAL A 41 12.77 -3.24 -13.62
N LYS A 42 12.95 -4.33 -14.39
CA LYS A 42 13.23 -4.28 -15.84
C LYS A 42 11.96 -4.49 -16.66
N ARG A 43 11.72 -3.58 -17.60
CA ARG A 43 10.62 -3.69 -18.58
C ARG A 43 10.96 -4.70 -19.68
N LEU A 44 9.93 -5.23 -20.33
CA LEU A 44 10.08 -6.19 -21.41
C LEU A 44 10.73 -5.55 -22.64
N HIS A 45 11.70 -6.26 -23.22
CA HIS A 45 12.50 -5.77 -24.35
C HIS A 45 11.69 -5.37 -25.60
N ARG A 46 10.54 -5.99 -25.86
CA ARG A 46 9.75 -5.72 -27.08
C ARG A 46 8.52 -4.85 -26.81
N SER A 47 7.68 -5.25 -25.84
CA SER A 47 6.42 -4.54 -25.58
C SER A 47 6.56 -3.33 -24.66
N ASN A 48 7.73 -3.13 -24.04
CA ASN A 48 7.95 -2.12 -23.01
C ASN A 48 6.95 -2.21 -21.84
N GLU A 49 6.42 -3.40 -21.56
CA GLU A 49 5.50 -3.64 -20.45
C GLU A 49 6.24 -4.16 -19.21
N LEU A 50 5.58 -4.13 -18.07
CA LEU A 50 6.06 -4.82 -16.87
C LEU A 50 6.03 -6.33 -17.09
N ASN A 51 7.04 -7.04 -16.59
CA ASN A 51 7.03 -8.50 -16.66
C ASN A 51 5.94 -9.08 -15.74
N ARG A 52 5.47 -10.30 -16.07
CA ARG A 52 4.40 -10.98 -15.32
C ARG A 52 4.71 -11.18 -13.84
N SER A 53 5.99 -11.36 -13.49
CA SER A 53 6.39 -11.57 -12.09
C SER A 53 6.21 -10.31 -11.26
N ASP A 54 6.54 -9.14 -11.81
CA ASP A 54 6.36 -7.85 -11.15
C ASP A 54 4.89 -7.45 -11.12
N LEU A 55 4.13 -7.68 -12.20
CA LEU A 55 2.68 -7.50 -12.21
C LEU A 55 1.99 -8.31 -11.10
N LYS A 56 2.38 -9.58 -10.90
CA LYS A 56 1.80 -10.44 -9.84
C LYS A 56 2.17 -9.98 -8.43
N ARG A 57 3.30 -9.32 -8.25
CA ARG A 57 3.67 -8.78 -6.93
C ARG A 57 2.98 -7.44 -6.68
N LEU A 58 2.94 -6.56 -7.68
CA LEU A 58 2.21 -5.30 -7.65
C LEU A 58 0.72 -5.52 -7.40
N SER A 59 0.10 -6.52 -8.04
CA SER A 59 -1.33 -6.81 -7.84
C SER A 59 -1.70 -7.14 -6.39
N LYS A 60 -0.74 -7.61 -5.57
CA LYS A 60 -0.95 -7.86 -4.13
C LYS A 60 -0.81 -6.61 -3.27
N LEU A 61 -0.25 -5.55 -3.83
CA LEU A 61 -0.03 -4.26 -3.16
C LEU A 61 -1.10 -3.22 -3.53
N MET A 62 -1.81 -3.43 -4.64
CA MET A 62 -2.94 -2.59 -5.03
C MET A 62 -4.11 -2.71 -4.05
N SER A 63 -4.91 -1.66 -3.99
CA SER A 63 -6.10 -1.53 -3.14
C SER A 63 -7.20 -2.55 -3.46
N ASP A 64 -7.44 -2.85 -4.74
CA ASP A 64 -8.43 -3.84 -5.15
C ASP A 64 -7.82 -5.24 -5.28
N SER A 65 -8.27 -6.17 -4.43
CA SER A 65 -7.83 -7.56 -4.46
C SER A 65 -8.22 -8.30 -5.75
N SER A 66 -9.27 -7.85 -6.45
CA SER A 66 -9.73 -8.47 -7.70
C SER A 66 -8.67 -8.41 -8.81
N ILE A 67 -7.74 -7.45 -8.74
CA ILE A 67 -6.63 -7.31 -9.69
C ILE A 67 -5.75 -8.57 -9.71
N ILE A 68 -5.64 -9.28 -8.58
CA ILE A 68 -4.86 -10.53 -8.50
C ILE A 68 -5.42 -11.56 -9.48
N GLU A 69 -6.74 -11.77 -9.48
CA GLU A 69 -7.40 -12.75 -10.36
C GLU A 69 -7.27 -12.35 -11.84
N PHE A 70 -7.37 -11.05 -12.15
CA PHE A 70 -7.15 -10.54 -13.51
C PHE A 70 -5.72 -10.79 -14.01
N VAL A 71 -4.70 -10.48 -13.20
CA VAL A 71 -3.30 -10.70 -13.58
C VAL A 71 -2.98 -12.19 -13.70
N GLU A 72 -3.56 -13.03 -12.85
CA GLU A 72 -3.39 -14.47 -12.94
C GLU A 72 -4.02 -15.05 -14.21
N SER A 73 -5.22 -14.59 -14.55
CA SER A 73 -6.00 -15.08 -15.70
C SER A 73 -5.47 -14.58 -17.05
N TYR A 74 -5.17 -13.28 -17.15
CA TYR A 74 -4.85 -12.63 -18.42
C TYR A 74 -3.37 -12.26 -18.58
N GLY A 75 -2.60 -12.25 -17.50
CA GLY A 75 -1.18 -11.90 -17.53
C GLY A 75 -0.89 -10.40 -17.60
N PHE A 76 -1.91 -9.54 -17.62
CA PHE A 76 -1.79 -8.08 -17.61
C PHE A 76 -2.84 -7.42 -16.69
N SER A 77 -2.67 -6.14 -16.39
CA SER A 77 -3.67 -5.33 -15.68
C SER A 77 -3.73 -3.91 -16.26
N ASN A 78 -4.91 -3.53 -16.73
CA ASN A 78 -5.17 -2.16 -17.21
C ASN A 78 -4.98 -1.14 -16.10
N TRP A 79 -5.31 -1.49 -14.86
CA TRP A 79 -5.14 -0.61 -13.72
C TRP A 79 -3.67 -0.38 -13.39
N ILE A 80 -2.86 -1.44 -13.28
CA ILE A 80 -1.42 -1.30 -12.99
C ILE A 80 -0.72 -0.53 -14.11
N ASN A 81 -1.07 -0.80 -15.38
CA ASN A 81 -0.53 -0.05 -16.52
C ASN A 81 -0.95 1.43 -16.50
N TYR A 82 -2.16 1.73 -16.01
CA TYR A 82 -2.63 3.11 -15.82
C TYR A 82 -1.84 3.81 -14.72
N ILE A 83 -1.60 3.15 -13.59
CA ILE A 83 -0.81 3.68 -12.47
C ILE A 83 0.65 3.92 -12.88
N ASP A 84 1.26 2.99 -13.64
CA ASP A 84 2.61 3.15 -14.21
C ASP A 84 2.72 4.40 -15.08
N LYS A 85 1.79 4.57 -16.03
CA LYS A 85 1.72 5.78 -16.87
C LYS A 85 1.54 7.04 -16.05
N LEU A 86 0.72 6.98 -14.99
CA LEU A 86 0.50 8.12 -14.11
C LEU A 86 1.78 8.50 -13.34
N ALA A 87 2.51 7.53 -12.81
CA ALA A 87 3.79 7.75 -12.16
C ALA A 87 4.82 8.40 -13.11
N LEU A 88 4.84 7.96 -14.38
CA LEU A 88 5.68 8.56 -15.42
C LEU A 88 5.29 10.02 -15.70
N LEU A 89 3.99 10.32 -15.78
CA LEU A 89 3.48 11.69 -16.01
C LEU A 89 3.80 12.64 -14.86
N PHE A 90 3.75 12.15 -13.62
CA PHE A 90 4.23 12.87 -12.45
C PHE A 90 5.75 13.04 -12.43
N LYS A 91 6.47 12.30 -13.28
CA LYS A 91 7.93 12.19 -13.28
C LYS A 91 8.46 11.60 -11.97
N PHE A 92 7.66 10.80 -11.27
CA PHE A 92 8.14 10.01 -10.14
C PHE A 92 9.04 8.88 -10.63
N VAL A 93 8.74 8.36 -11.81
CA VAL A 93 9.55 7.36 -12.49
C VAL A 93 10.00 7.84 -13.85
N LYS A 94 11.07 7.24 -14.34
CA LYS A 94 11.60 7.44 -15.68
C LYS A 94 12.02 6.09 -16.24
N TYR A 95 11.72 5.87 -17.50
CA TYR A 95 12.18 4.74 -18.30
C TYR A 95 12.12 5.13 -19.77
N ASP A 96 12.79 4.39 -20.65
CA ASP A 96 12.76 4.62 -22.09
C ASP A 96 11.36 4.30 -22.65
N THR A 97 10.75 5.29 -23.29
CA THR A 97 9.44 5.18 -23.96
C THR A 97 9.54 5.21 -25.48
N GLU A 98 10.70 5.58 -26.03
CA GLU A 98 10.91 5.72 -27.47
C GLU A 98 11.49 4.43 -28.07
N GLY A 99 12.41 3.80 -27.34
CA GLY A 99 13.11 2.59 -27.77
C GLY A 99 14.06 2.83 -28.93
N ILE A 100 14.69 1.75 -29.38
CA ILE A 100 15.70 1.74 -30.44
C ILE A 100 15.35 0.66 -31.44
N TYR A 101 15.40 0.98 -32.74
CA TYR A 101 15.16 0.00 -33.79
C TYR A 101 16.38 -0.92 -33.97
N ALA A 102 16.19 -2.22 -33.72
CA ALA A 102 17.23 -3.23 -33.91
C ALA A 102 17.32 -3.66 -35.39
N GLY A 103 17.95 -2.83 -36.23
CA GLY A 103 18.31 -3.16 -37.62
C GLY A 103 17.26 -2.84 -38.69
N TYR A 104 17.66 -2.99 -39.97
CA TYR A 104 16.89 -2.55 -41.16
C TYR A 104 15.54 -3.26 -41.39
N THR A 105 15.26 -4.35 -40.68
CA THR A 105 14.03 -5.16 -40.83
C THR A 105 13.09 -5.11 -39.63
N SER A 106 13.41 -4.34 -38.58
CA SER A 106 12.52 -4.21 -37.41
C SER A 106 11.42 -3.19 -37.70
N SER A 107 10.15 -3.62 -37.59
CA SER A 107 8.98 -2.73 -37.68
C SER A 107 8.58 -2.10 -36.34
N GLU A 108 9.20 -2.55 -35.25
CA GLU A 108 8.90 -2.11 -33.89
C GLU A 108 10.19 -1.72 -33.15
N PRO A 109 10.12 -0.72 -32.25
CA PRO A 109 11.24 -0.36 -31.39
C PRO A 109 11.52 -1.48 -30.37
N SER A 110 12.76 -1.55 -29.91
CA SER A 110 13.21 -2.43 -28.84
C SER A 110 13.76 -1.63 -27.68
N PHE A 111 13.65 -2.18 -26.47
CA PHE A 111 13.97 -1.51 -25.22
C PHE A 111 15.04 -2.32 -24.46
N PRO A 112 16.27 -2.39 -25.00
CA PRO A 112 17.36 -3.09 -24.31
C PRO A 112 17.70 -2.34 -23.01
N ASP A 113 17.81 -3.10 -21.92
CA ASP A 113 18.18 -2.57 -20.59
C ASP A 113 17.29 -1.43 -20.08
N ASN A 114 15.99 -1.51 -20.36
CA ASN A 114 15.02 -0.52 -19.89
C ASN A 114 14.57 -0.77 -18.43
N TYR A 115 15.36 -0.28 -17.49
CA TYR A 115 15.03 -0.29 -16.06
C TYR A 115 14.21 0.95 -15.68
N ILE A 116 13.33 0.78 -14.70
CA ILE A 116 12.57 1.88 -14.13
C ILE A 116 13.44 2.59 -13.09
N GLU A 117 13.71 3.87 -13.30
CA GLU A 117 14.42 4.74 -12.36
C GLU A 117 13.41 5.60 -11.59
N VAL A 118 13.58 5.73 -10.28
CA VAL A 118 12.74 6.61 -9.43
C VAL A 118 13.45 7.94 -9.21
N ASP A 119 12.76 9.05 -9.49
CA ASP A 119 13.22 10.38 -9.09
C ASP A 119 12.75 10.67 -7.65
N THR A 120 13.57 10.25 -6.69
CA THR A 120 13.29 10.39 -5.26
C THR A 120 13.07 11.86 -4.86
N ILE A 121 13.75 12.81 -5.50
CA ILE A 121 13.64 14.24 -5.16
C ILE A 121 12.24 14.76 -5.53
N ILE A 122 11.77 14.45 -6.75
CA ILE A 122 10.43 14.85 -7.18
C ILE A 122 9.36 14.14 -6.33
N TYR A 123 9.56 12.86 -6.05
CA TYR A 123 8.62 12.06 -5.27
C TYR A 123 8.48 12.54 -3.82
N GLU A 124 9.59 12.75 -3.10
CA GLU A 124 9.59 13.25 -1.73
C GLU A 124 9.01 14.66 -1.64
N LYS A 125 9.30 15.52 -2.63
CA LYS A 125 8.70 16.86 -2.73
C LYS A 125 7.18 16.79 -2.88
N PHE A 126 6.66 15.79 -3.60
CA PHE A 126 5.21 15.58 -3.71
C PHE A 126 4.60 15.07 -2.39
N ILE A 127 5.20 14.06 -1.76
CA ILE A 127 4.75 13.53 -0.47
C ILE A 127 4.75 14.61 0.63
N GLY A 128 5.69 15.56 0.56
CA GLY A 128 5.78 16.68 1.51
C GLY A 128 4.65 17.70 1.42
N LEU A 129 3.82 17.69 0.37
CA LEU A 129 2.71 18.62 0.20
C LEU A 129 1.53 18.28 1.14
N PRO A 130 0.72 19.26 1.55
CA PRO A 130 -0.58 19.01 2.18
C PRO A 130 -1.47 18.11 1.29
N LEU A 131 -2.34 17.31 1.89
CA LEU A 131 -3.16 16.33 1.13
C LEU A 131 -4.02 17.00 0.06
N ILE A 132 -4.59 18.17 0.36
CA ILE A 132 -5.38 18.92 -0.62
C ILE A 132 -4.54 19.39 -1.82
N GLU A 133 -3.26 19.71 -1.62
CA GLU A 133 -2.38 20.13 -2.71
C GLU A 133 -1.89 18.94 -3.54
N GLN A 134 -1.68 17.78 -2.91
CA GLN A 134 -1.45 16.51 -3.62
C GLN A 134 -2.64 16.18 -4.52
N GLU A 135 -3.84 16.27 -3.97
CA GLU A 135 -5.10 15.99 -4.67
C GLU A 135 -5.32 16.95 -5.85
N LYS A 136 -5.09 18.26 -5.66
CA LYS A 136 -5.17 19.25 -6.73
C LYS A 136 -4.19 18.95 -7.86
N LYS A 137 -2.95 18.56 -7.53
CA LYS A 137 -1.95 18.18 -8.54
C LYS A 137 -2.38 16.93 -9.32
N LEU A 138 -2.91 15.92 -8.63
CA LEU A 138 -3.46 14.73 -9.26
C LEU A 138 -4.60 15.10 -10.21
N LEU A 139 -5.57 15.87 -9.73
CA LEU A 139 -6.69 16.32 -10.54
C LEU A 139 -6.21 17.13 -11.76
N ASP A 140 -5.32 18.10 -11.57
CA ASP A 140 -4.81 18.93 -12.65
C ASP A 140 -4.05 18.12 -13.70
N LEU A 141 -3.29 17.11 -13.28
CA LEU A 141 -2.59 16.22 -14.18
C LEU A 141 -3.58 15.41 -15.02
N LEU A 142 -4.59 14.80 -14.39
CA LEU A 142 -5.62 14.00 -15.08
C LEU A 142 -6.49 14.84 -16.00
N VAL A 143 -6.78 16.09 -15.62
CA VAL A 143 -7.52 17.03 -16.46
C VAL A 143 -6.71 17.43 -17.69
N LYS A 144 -5.42 17.72 -17.52
CA LYS A 144 -4.55 18.26 -18.60
C LYS A 144 -3.99 17.18 -19.53
N ASN A 145 -3.86 15.94 -19.07
CA ASN A 145 -3.20 14.92 -19.86
C ASN A 145 -4.08 14.53 -21.06
N TYR A 146 -3.56 14.79 -22.27
CA TYR A 146 -4.24 14.58 -23.53
C TYR A 146 -3.22 14.31 -24.64
N LEU A 147 -3.48 13.25 -25.40
CA LEU A 147 -3.01 13.07 -26.77
C LEU A 147 -4.28 13.00 -27.65
N ASP A 148 -4.19 13.44 -28.91
CA ASP A 148 -5.34 13.59 -29.82
C ASP A 148 -6.22 12.33 -29.93
N ASP A 149 -5.62 11.15 -29.73
CA ASP A 149 -6.24 9.83 -29.78
C ASP A 149 -6.52 9.19 -28.40
N TYR A 150 -6.10 9.83 -27.30
CA TYR A 150 -6.24 9.31 -25.93
C TYR A 150 -7.17 10.17 -25.07
N ASN A 151 -8.47 10.07 -25.35
CA ASN A 151 -9.52 10.83 -24.66
C ASN A 151 -10.86 10.08 -24.61
N GLU A 152 -11.83 10.67 -23.93
CA GLU A 152 -13.14 10.07 -23.64
C GLU A 152 -13.96 9.74 -24.89
N PHE A 153 -13.67 10.34 -26.05
CA PHE A 153 -14.30 9.91 -27.29
C PHE A 153 -13.77 8.61 -27.82
N TYR A 154 -12.50 8.28 -27.59
CA TYR A 154 -11.82 7.20 -28.32
C TYR A 154 -11.39 6.04 -27.45
N VAL A 155 -11.11 6.31 -26.18
CA VAL A 155 -10.51 5.33 -25.27
C VAL A 155 -11.45 5.03 -24.13
N THR A 156 -11.74 3.74 -23.95
CA THR A 156 -12.42 3.25 -22.76
C THR A 156 -11.52 3.47 -21.55
N SER A 157 -12.06 4.14 -20.53
CA SER A 157 -11.40 4.35 -19.24
C SER A 157 -10.93 3.02 -18.62
N SER A 158 -9.90 3.04 -17.77
CA SER A 158 -9.40 1.84 -17.07
C SER A 158 -10.47 1.14 -16.23
N LEU A 159 -11.52 1.88 -15.84
CA LEU A 159 -12.69 1.39 -15.10
C LEU A 159 -14.00 1.54 -15.91
N GLY A 160 -13.90 2.03 -17.14
CA GLY A 160 -15.04 2.29 -18.02
C GLY A 160 -15.55 1.00 -18.66
N ARG A 161 -16.82 1.02 -19.05
CA ARG A 161 -17.48 -0.09 -19.76
C ARG A 161 -17.92 0.31 -21.16
N LEU A 162 -18.01 1.61 -21.42
CA LEU A 162 -18.53 2.12 -22.69
C LEU A 162 -17.42 2.20 -23.72
N SER A 163 -17.77 1.84 -24.95
CA SER A 163 -16.85 1.95 -26.08
C SER A 163 -16.71 3.40 -26.54
N GLY A 164 -15.55 3.70 -27.13
CA GLY A 164 -15.30 4.95 -27.85
C GLY A 164 -15.69 4.87 -29.34
N PHE A 165 -15.71 6.02 -29.98
CA PHE A 165 -15.68 6.17 -31.43
C PHE A 165 -14.41 5.58 -32.02
N SER A 166 -14.45 5.33 -33.34
CA SER A 166 -13.25 5.01 -34.10
C SER A 166 -12.23 6.14 -33.99
N THR A 167 -10.96 5.79 -33.75
CA THR A 167 -9.84 6.76 -33.81
C THR A 167 -9.56 7.22 -35.24
N TRP A 168 -10.19 6.61 -36.24
CA TRP A 168 -10.02 7.02 -37.62
C TRP A 168 -10.46 8.48 -37.82
N GLY A 169 -9.54 9.31 -38.28
CA GLY A 169 -9.75 10.75 -38.45
C GLY A 169 -9.55 11.59 -37.18
N SER A 170 -9.11 11.02 -36.05
CA SER A 170 -8.85 11.76 -34.80
C SER A 170 -7.74 12.83 -34.94
N ALA A 171 -6.76 12.61 -35.83
CA ALA A 171 -5.70 13.59 -36.10
C ALA A 171 -6.12 14.72 -37.10
N THR A 172 -7.38 14.70 -37.54
CA THR A 172 -7.93 15.57 -38.60
C THR A 172 -9.27 16.17 -38.17
N GLY A 173 -9.85 17.06 -38.98
CA GLY A 173 -11.12 17.70 -38.65
C GLY A 173 -11.02 18.60 -37.42
N ILE A 174 -11.93 18.41 -36.47
CA ILE A 174 -12.10 19.30 -35.30
C ILE A 174 -11.29 18.87 -34.07
N MET A 175 -10.90 17.60 -33.96
CA MET A 175 -10.29 17.04 -32.75
C MET A 175 -9.02 17.74 -32.27
N PRO A 176 -8.03 18.05 -33.14
CA PRO A 176 -6.78 18.69 -32.69
C PRO A 176 -6.96 20.09 -32.08
N GLU A 177 -8.12 20.72 -32.30
CA GLU A 177 -8.42 22.08 -31.85
C GLU A 177 -9.31 22.10 -30.58
N LEU A 178 -9.73 20.93 -30.08
CA LEU A 178 -10.58 20.84 -28.89
C LEU A 178 -9.78 20.96 -27.59
N ASP A 179 -10.29 21.75 -26.66
CA ASP A 179 -9.74 21.89 -25.30
C ASP A 179 -10.49 20.99 -24.32
N PHE A 180 -10.11 19.71 -24.28
CA PHE A 180 -10.68 18.73 -23.36
C PHE A 180 -10.43 19.09 -21.90
N ALA A 181 -9.29 19.71 -21.58
CA ALA A 181 -8.99 20.13 -20.22
C ALA A 181 -10.01 21.18 -19.72
N ARG A 182 -10.39 22.13 -20.58
CA ARG A 182 -11.45 23.09 -20.30
C ARG A 182 -12.81 22.41 -20.16
N ALA A 183 -13.17 21.50 -21.06
CA ALA A 183 -14.45 20.78 -20.98
C ALA A 183 -14.56 19.93 -19.70
N ARG A 184 -13.51 19.20 -19.32
CA ARG A 184 -13.42 18.43 -18.07
C ARG A 184 -13.59 19.32 -16.85
N ARG A 185 -12.87 20.45 -16.76
CA ARG A 185 -13.03 21.41 -15.64
C ARG A 185 -14.44 21.93 -15.57
N PHE A 186 -15.03 22.28 -16.71
CA PHE A 186 -16.40 22.75 -16.77
C PHE A 186 -17.38 21.68 -16.25
N LEU A 187 -17.26 20.43 -16.66
CA LEU A 187 -18.12 19.35 -16.14
C LEU A 187 -17.90 19.12 -14.63
N ILE A 188 -16.67 19.20 -14.13
CA ILE A 188 -16.38 19.15 -12.69
C ILE A 188 -17.10 20.29 -11.97
N GLU A 189 -17.07 21.52 -12.51
CA GLU A 189 -17.81 22.65 -11.97
C GLU A 189 -19.32 22.40 -11.97
N VAL A 190 -19.89 21.76 -13.02
CA VAL A 190 -21.31 21.36 -13.04
C VAL A 190 -21.62 20.43 -11.86
N LEU A 191 -20.77 19.42 -11.66
CA LEU A 191 -20.99 18.40 -10.63
C LEU A 191 -20.94 18.96 -9.20
N GLN A 192 -20.27 20.10 -8.97
CA GLN A 192 -20.23 20.77 -7.66
C GLN A 192 -21.60 21.27 -7.19
N TYR A 193 -22.57 21.43 -8.10
CA TYR A 193 -23.92 21.86 -7.76
C TYR A 193 -24.86 20.71 -7.34
N CYS A 194 -24.42 19.47 -7.48
CA CYS A 194 -25.14 18.28 -7.06
C CYS A 194 -25.15 18.14 -5.53
N THR A 195 -26.22 17.57 -4.99
CA THR A 195 -26.27 17.19 -3.57
C THR A 195 -25.55 15.85 -3.38
N PRO A 196 -24.63 15.74 -2.41
CA PRO A 196 -23.98 14.46 -2.10
C PRO A 196 -25.01 13.38 -1.74
N GLY A 197 -24.74 12.14 -2.13
CA GLY A 197 -25.59 11.02 -1.77
C GLY A 197 -26.86 10.88 -2.65
N VAL A 198 -27.21 11.88 -3.46
CA VAL A 198 -28.37 11.86 -4.35
C VAL A 198 -28.00 11.30 -5.72
N TRP A 199 -28.79 10.34 -6.21
CA TRP A 199 -28.69 9.82 -7.56
C TRP A 199 -29.42 10.72 -8.55
N TYR A 200 -28.75 11.13 -9.63
CA TYR A 200 -29.31 11.94 -10.71
C TYR A 200 -29.28 11.17 -12.03
N THR A 201 -30.26 11.41 -12.90
CA THR A 201 -30.26 10.80 -14.23
C THR A 201 -29.22 11.46 -15.13
N THR A 202 -28.45 10.65 -15.86
CA THR A 202 -27.46 11.17 -16.82
C THR A 202 -28.13 11.96 -17.94
N SER A 203 -29.32 11.54 -18.36
CA SER A 203 -30.11 12.24 -19.36
C SER A 203 -30.46 13.67 -18.95
N SER A 204 -30.75 13.93 -17.66
CA SER A 204 -31.02 15.29 -17.18
C SER A 204 -29.78 16.18 -17.20
N LEU A 205 -28.59 15.63 -16.98
CA LEU A 205 -27.33 16.35 -17.14
C LEU A 205 -27.06 16.69 -18.61
N ILE A 206 -27.26 15.73 -19.51
CA ILE A 206 -27.11 15.95 -20.96
C ILE A 206 -28.12 16.99 -21.46
N GLN A 207 -29.38 16.91 -21.02
CA GLN A 207 -30.42 17.90 -21.33
C GLN A 207 -30.00 19.31 -20.86
N TYR A 208 -29.54 19.44 -19.61
CA TYR A 208 -29.04 20.71 -19.07
C TYR A 208 -27.91 21.29 -19.92
N LEU A 209 -26.96 20.46 -20.34
CA LEU A 209 -25.85 20.89 -21.19
C LEU A 209 -26.33 21.29 -22.58
N LYS A 210 -27.26 20.54 -23.19
CA LYS A 210 -27.85 20.86 -24.49
C LYS A 210 -28.57 22.21 -24.48
N GLU A 211 -29.34 22.48 -23.44
CA GLU A 211 -30.17 23.68 -23.33
C GLU A 211 -29.36 24.93 -22.97
N HIS A 212 -28.39 24.81 -22.07
CA HIS A 212 -27.70 25.97 -21.50
C HIS A 212 -26.26 26.13 -21.95
N HIS A 213 -25.60 25.04 -22.36
CA HIS A 213 -24.18 25.03 -22.72
C HIS A 213 -23.90 24.19 -23.99
N PRO A 214 -24.64 24.39 -25.09
CA PRO A 214 -24.58 23.50 -26.27
C PRO A 214 -23.21 23.45 -26.96
N TYR A 215 -22.27 24.31 -26.57
CA TYR A 215 -20.91 24.42 -27.14
C TYR A 215 -19.81 24.29 -26.08
N PHE A 216 -20.08 23.61 -24.95
CA PHE A 216 -19.10 23.46 -23.86
C PHE A 216 -17.85 22.67 -24.27
N LEU A 217 -18.02 21.70 -25.19
CA LEU A 217 -16.96 20.84 -25.70
C LEU A 217 -16.55 21.23 -27.12
N ILE A 218 -17.48 21.09 -28.08
CA ILE A 218 -17.24 21.43 -29.47
C ILE A 218 -17.84 22.82 -29.77
N PRO A 219 -17.03 23.79 -30.24
CA PRO A 219 -17.55 25.10 -30.59
C PRO A 219 -18.58 25.03 -31.73
N GLY A 220 -19.57 25.92 -31.73
CA GLY A 220 -20.56 25.98 -32.82
C GLY A 220 -19.98 26.41 -34.17
N LYS A 221 -18.78 27.00 -34.16
CA LYS A 221 -17.97 27.27 -35.36
C LYS A 221 -16.56 26.76 -35.09
N PRO A 222 -16.32 25.44 -35.16
CA PRO A 222 -15.03 24.88 -34.80
C PRO A 222 -13.99 25.26 -35.85
N LYS A 223 -12.73 25.28 -35.42
CA LYS A 223 -11.60 25.39 -36.34
C LYS A 223 -11.31 24.00 -36.89
N TYR A 224 -10.88 23.96 -38.15
CA TYR A 224 -10.52 22.73 -38.83
C TYR A 224 -9.08 22.81 -39.27
N ARG A 225 -8.35 21.70 -39.12
CA ARG A 225 -6.99 21.56 -39.63
C ARG A 225 -6.94 21.72 -41.15
N HIS A 226 -7.92 21.17 -41.87
CA HIS A 226 -8.04 21.28 -43.31
C HIS A 226 -9.39 21.86 -43.75
N LYS A 227 -9.38 22.72 -44.77
CA LYS A 227 -10.60 23.38 -45.29
C LYS A 227 -11.66 22.40 -45.82
N HIS A 228 -11.26 21.21 -46.27
CA HIS A 228 -12.21 20.22 -46.76
C HIS A 228 -13.00 19.55 -45.63
N ASP A 229 -12.43 19.46 -44.42
CA ASP A 229 -13.10 18.89 -43.25
C ASP A 229 -14.31 19.73 -42.81
N ALA A 230 -14.28 21.04 -43.06
CA ALA A 230 -15.39 21.95 -42.77
C ALA A 230 -16.69 21.57 -43.49
N LYS A 231 -16.61 20.83 -44.60
CA LYS A 231 -17.79 20.34 -45.33
C LYS A 231 -18.59 19.31 -44.53
N ASN A 232 -17.94 18.62 -43.60
CA ASN A 232 -18.54 17.57 -42.78
C ASN A 232 -19.22 18.13 -41.52
N GLY A 233 -19.18 19.46 -41.33
CA GLY A 233 -19.84 20.15 -40.22
C GLY A 233 -19.19 19.90 -38.86
N ARG A 234 -19.87 20.29 -37.79
CA ARG A 234 -19.38 20.20 -36.42
C ARG A 234 -19.08 18.75 -35.99
N TYR A 235 -19.89 17.79 -36.44
CA TYR A 235 -19.80 16.39 -36.06
C TYR A 235 -19.14 15.49 -37.11
N GLY A 236 -18.44 16.10 -38.07
CA GLY A 236 -17.86 15.39 -39.21
C GLY A 236 -16.84 14.30 -38.91
N ASN A 237 -16.28 14.28 -37.70
CA ASN A 237 -15.34 13.25 -37.24
C ASN A 237 -16.04 12.03 -36.61
N PHE A 238 -17.34 12.09 -36.35
CA PHE A 238 -18.03 11.08 -35.55
C PHE A 238 -18.94 10.21 -36.40
N HIS A 239 -18.72 8.90 -36.27
CA HIS A 239 -19.41 7.89 -37.03
C HIS A 239 -19.92 6.78 -36.12
N GLU A 240 -21.05 6.22 -36.50
CA GLU A 240 -21.71 5.13 -35.80
C GLU A 240 -21.74 3.87 -36.65
N GLY A 241 -21.68 2.70 -36.02
CA GLY A 241 -21.69 1.41 -36.71
C GLY A 241 -22.40 0.33 -35.91
N LYS A 242 -22.93 -0.71 -36.57
CA LYS A 242 -23.48 -1.89 -35.89
C LYS A 242 -22.38 -2.77 -35.27
N SER A 243 -21.16 -2.62 -35.77
CA SER A 243 -19.95 -3.26 -35.27
C SER A 243 -18.74 -2.45 -35.72
N THR A 244 -17.58 -2.74 -35.14
CA THR A 244 -16.27 -2.14 -35.49
C THR A 244 -15.90 -2.27 -36.97
N TRP A 245 -16.50 -3.23 -37.69
CA TRP A 245 -16.22 -3.52 -39.10
C TRP A 245 -17.40 -3.21 -40.04
N SER A 246 -18.47 -2.64 -39.50
CA SER A 246 -19.66 -2.31 -40.26
C SER A 246 -19.50 -1.00 -41.04
N ARG A 247 -20.38 -0.76 -42.01
CA ARG A 247 -20.44 0.53 -42.70
C ARG A 247 -20.77 1.63 -41.70
N GLU A 248 -19.84 2.56 -41.57
CA GLU A 248 -19.94 3.74 -40.72
C GLU A 248 -21.01 4.71 -41.24
N ILE A 249 -21.81 5.25 -40.32
CA ILE A 249 -22.85 6.24 -40.53
C ILE A 249 -22.39 7.54 -39.88
N GLN A 250 -22.13 8.56 -40.69
CA GLN A 250 -21.76 9.88 -40.20
C GLN A 250 -22.93 10.53 -39.44
N ILE A 251 -22.65 11.16 -38.31
CA ILE A 251 -23.64 11.93 -37.54
C ILE A 251 -23.78 13.32 -38.17
N SER A 252 -25.00 13.69 -38.59
CA SER A 252 -25.24 15.03 -39.14
C SER A 252 -25.57 16.01 -38.02
N GLU A 253 -25.04 17.23 -38.11
CA GLU A 253 -25.40 18.33 -37.19
C GLU A 253 -26.88 18.71 -37.27
N SER A 254 -27.55 18.39 -38.38
CA SER A 254 -28.99 18.61 -38.55
C SER A 254 -29.87 17.58 -37.83
N ASP A 255 -29.31 16.48 -37.34
CA ASP A 255 -30.08 15.45 -36.65
C ASP A 255 -30.57 16.00 -35.30
N ALA A 256 -31.84 15.75 -34.95
CA ALA A 256 -32.45 16.31 -33.74
C ALA A 256 -31.77 15.82 -32.44
N ASP A 257 -31.14 14.66 -32.50
CA ASP A 257 -30.40 13.99 -31.42
C ASP A 257 -28.87 14.03 -31.62
N ALA A 258 -28.37 14.88 -32.53
CA ALA A 258 -26.94 14.95 -32.84
C ALA A 258 -26.07 15.25 -31.60
N PHE A 259 -26.56 16.14 -30.73
CA PHE A 259 -25.88 16.50 -29.48
C PHE A 259 -25.77 15.29 -28.54
N GLU A 260 -26.87 14.56 -28.34
CA GLU A 260 -26.89 13.37 -27.51
C GLU A 260 -25.95 12.29 -28.06
N ARG A 261 -25.91 12.14 -29.39
CA ARG A 261 -25.04 11.18 -30.07
C ARG A 261 -23.56 11.56 -29.97
N VAL A 262 -23.19 12.82 -29.88
CA VAL A 262 -21.77 13.21 -29.76
C VAL A 262 -21.42 13.64 -28.34
N GLU A 263 -21.80 14.85 -27.93
CA GLU A 263 -21.51 15.36 -26.59
C GLU A 263 -22.19 14.57 -25.47
N GLY A 264 -23.37 14.01 -25.71
CA GLY A 264 -24.04 13.14 -24.73
C GLY A 264 -23.21 11.90 -24.42
N ARG A 265 -22.65 11.25 -25.45
CA ARG A 265 -21.69 10.15 -25.27
C ARG A 265 -20.42 10.60 -24.57
N TYR A 266 -19.88 11.78 -24.91
CA TYR A 266 -18.73 12.34 -24.19
C TYR A 266 -19.02 12.46 -22.69
N VAL A 267 -20.20 12.98 -22.32
CA VAL A 267 -20.60 13.12 -20.90
C VAL A 267 -20.68 11.76 -20.21
N GLU A 268 -21.23 10.73 -20.85
CA GLU A 268 -21.23 9.38 -20.30
C GLU A 268 -19.80 8.88 -20.04
N ARG A 269 -18.90 8.99 -21.02
CA ARG A 269 -17.50 8.52 -20.89
C ARG A 269 -16.69 9.37 -19.92
N PHE A 270 -16.98 10.66 -19.83
CA PHE A 270 -16.41 11.53 -18.81
C PHE A 270 -16.80 11.05 -17.42
N LEU A 271 -18.09 10.79 -17.17
CA LEU A 271 -18.56 10.30 -15.87
C LEU A 271 -17.89 8.97 -15.52
N GLU A 272 -17.80 8.00 -16.43
CA GLU A 272 -17.10 6.73 -16.16
C GLU A 272 -15.57 6.78 -16.21
N GLY A 273 -15.01 7.93 -16.58
CA GLY A 273 -13.59 8.21 -16.64
C GLY A 273 -13.07 8.85 -15.37
N LEU A 274 -12.65 10.10 -15.50
CA LEU A 274 -11.91 10.86 -14.48
C LEU A 274 -12.60 10.88 -13.10
N PRO A 275 -13.92 11.19 -12.98
CA PRO A 275 -14.58 11.25 -11.68
C PRO A 275 -14.69 9.88 -10.99
N ILE A 276 -14.90 8.79 -11.73
CA ILE A 276 -14.87 7.43 -11.17
C ILE A 276 -13.46 7.05 -10.73
N ILE A 277 -12.45 7.30 -11.57
CA ILE A 277 -11.05 6.97 -11.26
C ILE A 277 -10.59 7.66 -9.97
N LEU A 278 -10.98 8.93 -9.77
CA LEU A 278 -10.70 9.67 -8.54
C LEU A 278 -11.57 9.21 -7.35
N GLY A 279 -12.58 8.38 -7.61
CA GLY A 279 -13.55 7.92 -6.64
C GLY A 279 -14.42 9.06 -6.12
N TYR A 280 -14.74 10.03 -6.95
CA TYR A 280 -15.60 11.19 -6.64
C TYR A 280 -17.08 10.92 -6.88
N ILE A 281 -17.38 9.98 -7.77
CA ILE A 281 -18.74 9.58 -8.08
C ILE A 281 -18.89 8.07 -8.09
N GLU A 282 -20.14 7.65 -7.98
CA GLU A 282 -20.61 6.32 -8.38
C GLU A 282 -21.51 6.47 -9.61
N VAL A 283 -21.61 5.41 -10.41
CA VAL A 283 -22.45 5.40 -11.61
C VAL A 283 -23.32 4.15 -11.63
N ALA A 284 -24.43 4.22 -12.37
CA ALA A 284 -25.35 3.13 -12.54
C ALA A 284 -25.66 2.91 -14.02
N TYR A 285 -25.46 1.69 -14.48
CA TYR A 285 -25.65 1.29 -15.87
C TYR A 285 -26.99 0.59 -16.08
N SER A 286 -27.50 0.63 -17.30
CA SER A 286 -28.57 -0.26 -17.75
C SER A 286 -28.15 -1.72 -17.60
N LYS A 287 -29.07 -2.58 -17.14
CA LYS A 287 -28.88 -4.05 -17.17
C LYS A 287 -29.26 -4.66 -18.52
N THR A 288 -29.91 -3.90 -19.37
CA THR A 288 -30.38 -4.37 -20.68
C THR A 288 -29.23 -4.34 -21.67
N GLU A 289 -29.05 -5.45 -22.40
CA GLU A 289 -28.11 -5.55 -23.51
C GLU A 289 -28.36 -4.43 -24.54
N TYR A 290 -27.29 -3.74 -24.94
CA TYR A 290 -27.36 -2.68 -25.93
C TYR A 290 -27.53 -3.26 -27.34
N LYS A 291 -28.56 -2.82 -28.06
CA LYS A 291 -28.88 -3.28 -29.43
C LYS A 291 -28.79 -2.18 -30.50
N GLY A 292 -28.28 -1.00 -30.12
CA GLY A 292 -28.17 0.16 -31.02
C GLY A 292 -26.85 0.18 -31.80
N TYR A 293 -26.52 1.35 -32.33
CA TYR A 293 -25.23 1.59 -32.98
C TYR A 293 -24.14 1.93 -31.97
N LEU A 294 -22.96 1.37 -32.15
CA LEU A 294 -21.76 1.71 -31.39
C LEU A 294 -21.17 3.05 -31.87
N PRO A 295 -20.55 3.83 -30.97
CA PRO A 295 -20.44 3.58 -29.52
C PRO A 295 -21.78 3.66 -28.79
N GLU A 296 -21.93 3.01 -27.65
CA GLU A 296 -23.23 2.92 -26.97
C GLU A 296 -23.75 4.31 -26.55
N ILE A 297 -25.07 4.48 -26.51
CA ILE A 297 -25.73 5.69 -26.00
C ILE A 297 -26.79 5.29 -24.97
N ASN A 298 -26.99 6.13 -23.96
CA ASN A 298 -27.95 5.91 -22.88
C ASN A 298 -27.69 4.59 -22.14
N GLN A 299 -26.43 4.23 -21.91
CA GLN A 299 -26.09 3.04 -21.12
C GLN A 299 -25.71 3.40 -19.68
N LEU A 300 -25.06 4.54 -19.46
CA LEU A 300 -24.86 5.11 -18.13
C LEU A 300 -26.10 5.93 -17.76
N GLN A 301 -27.00 5.34 -16.99
CA GLN A 301 -28.34 5.87 -16.74
C GLN A 301 -28.40 6.87 -15.57
N ALA A 302 -27.55 6.68 -14.56
CA ALA A 302 -27.50 7.57 -13.42
C ALA A 302 -26.09 7.71 -12.83
N PHE A 303 -25.88 8.77 -12.07
CA PHE A 303 -24.65 9.02 -11.32
C PHE A 303 -24.96 9.65 -9.96
N ARG A 304 -24.03 9.53 -9.03
CA ARG A 304 -24.11 10.12 -7.69
C ARG A 304 -22.75 10.66 -7.26
N VAL A 305 -22.74 11.90 -6.81
CA VAL A 305 -21.58 12.56 -6.21
C VAL A 305 -21.47 12.19 -4.73
N ASN A 306 -20.25 11.97 -4.23
CA ASN A 306 -19.99 11.72 -2.81
C ASN A 306 -19.48 12.96 -2.06
N ASP A 307 -19.47 12.89 -0.72
CA ASP A 307 -19.02 14.00 0.14
C ASP A 307 -17.56 14.37 -0.13
N LYS A 308 -16.70 13.36 -0.33
CA LYS A 308 -15.28 13.54 -0.65
C LYS A 308 -15.07 14.48 -1.82
N PHE A 309 -15.83 14.33 -2.90
CA PHE A 309 -15.75 15.24 -4.03
C PHE A 309 -16.01 16.69 -3.62
N LEU A 310 -17.09 16.98 -2.91
CA LEU A 310 -17.41 18.36 -2.51
C LEU A 310 -16.41 18.91 -1.50
N HIS A 311 -15.87 18.09 -0.59
CA HIS A 311 -14.81 18.50 0.33
C HIS A 311 -13.53 18.87 -0.43
N VAL A 312 -13.11 18.05 -1.41
CA VAL A 312 -11.98 18.39 -2.28
C VAL A 312 -12.23 19.68 -3.05
N MET A 313 -13.38 19.81 -3.71
CA MET A 313 -13.68 21.00 -4.53
C MET A 313 -13.79 22.29 -3.70
N SER A 314 -14.24 22.18 -2.45
CA SER A 314 -14.29 23.32 -1.52
C SER A 314 -13.00 23.56 -0.74
N GLY A 315 -11.98 22.70 -0.90
CA GLY A 315 -10.72 22.78 -0.16
C GLY A 315 -10.85 22.45 1.33
N LYS A 316 -11.92 21.78 1.75
CA LYS A 316 -12.23 21.43 3.15
C LYS A 316 -11.82 20.01 3.52
N ILE A 317 -10.63 19.58 3.07
CA ILE A 317 -10.08 18.28 3.47
C ILE A 317 -9.46 18.42 4.85
N ILE A 318 -9.91 17.56 5.77
CA ILE A 318 -9.38 17.50 7.14
C ILE A 318 -8.04 16.76 7.08
N GLU A 319 -7.02 17.33 7.72
CA GLU A 319 -5.73 16.65 7.86
C GLU A 319 -5.89 15.34 8.66
N PRO A 320 -5.07 14.32 8.41
CA PRO A 320 -5.26 13.01 9.02
C PRO A 320 -5.12 13.07 10.53
N ARG A 321 -6.01 12.38 11.23
CA ARG A 321 -5.93 12.24 12.68
C ARG A 321 -5.26 10.93 13.04
N VAL A 322 -4.23 10.98 13.87
CA VAL A 322 -3.56 9.78 14.40
C VAL A 322 -3.90 9.59 15.86
N THR A 323 -4.29 8.38 16.25
CA THR A 323 -4.53 8.03 17.65
C THR A 323 -3.71 6.80 18.01
N VAL A 324 -2.93 6.86 19.08
CA VAL A 324 -2.19 5.71 19.62
C VAL A 324 -3.01 5.06 20.74
N GLN A 325 -3.36 3.79 20.54
CA GLN A 325 -4.19 3.03 21.46
C GLN A 325 -3.33 2.25 22.48
N PRO A 326 -3.87 1.95 23.68
CA PRO A 326 -3.16 1.18 24.70
C PRO A 326 -2.72 -0.22 24.23
N ASN A 327 -3.32 -0.77 23.18
CA ASN A 327 -2.97 -2.08 22.61
C ASN A 327 -1.82 -2.02 21.58
N PHE A 328 -1.07 -0.91 21.52
CA PHE A 328 0.03 -0.64 20.57
C PHE A 328 -0.41 -0.47 19.11
N GLU A 329 -1.69 -0.22 18.88
CA GLU A 329 -2.21 0.12 17.56
C GLU A 329 -2.26 1.63 17.37
N MET A 330 -1.93 2.07 16.16
CA MET A 330 -2.04 3.45 15.71
C MET A 330 -3.14 3.50 14.66
N HIS A 331 -4.16 4.28 14.93
CA HIS A 331 -5.31 4.47 14.06
C HIS A 331 -5.11 5.79 13.33
N VAL A 332 -4.98 5.73 12.00
CA VAL A 332 -4.85 6.90 11.12
C VAL A 332 -6.17 7.06 10.39
N GLU A 333 -6.95 8.04 10.82
CA GLU A 333 -8.23 8.41 10.22
C GLU A 333 -8.00 9.51 9.18
N SER A 334 -8.36 9.25 7.93
CA SER A 334 -8.19 10.23 6.84
C SER A 334 -9.20 10.02 5.73
N GLU A 335 -9.67 11.12 5.14
CA GLU A 335 -10.57 11.07 3.98
C GLU A 335 -9.83 10.76 2.67
N LEU A 336 -8.56 11.19 2.57
CA LEU A 336 -7.65 10.88 1.47
C LEU A 336 -6.49 10.03 1.96
N TYR A 337 -5.85 9.25 1.09
CA TYR A 337 -4.73 8.40 1.47
C TYR A 337 -3.57 9.20 2.10
N PRO A 338 -3.25 9.01 3.40
CA PRO A 338 -2.33 9.88 4.14
C PRO A 338 -0.87 9.41 4.00
N VAL A 339 -0.34 9.38 2.78
CA VAL A 339 0.97 8.80 2.44
C VAL A 339 2.10 9.31 3.35
N ARG A 340 2.16 10.62 3.62
CA ARG A 340 3.23 11.23 4.40
C ARG A 340 3.30 10.65 5.81
N ILE A 341 2.15 10.54 6.48
CA ILE A 341 2.06 10.01 7.84
C ILE A 341 2.34 8.51 7.82
N LEU A 342 1.74 7.78 6.87
CA LEU A 342 1.96 6.34 6.75
C LEU A 342 3.43 5.99 6.49
N ALA A 343 4.10 6.70 5.59
CA ALA A 343 5.52 6.49 5.28
C ALA A 343 6.42 6.70 6.50
N GLN A 344 6.04 7.58 7.43
CA GLN A 344 6.77 7.77 8.69
C GLN A 344 6.43 6.67 9.71
N LEU A 345 5.16 6.29 9.85
CA LEU A 345 4.71 5.30 10.83
C LEU A 345 5.10 3.85 10.45
N ILE A 346 5.14 3.50 9.17
CA ILE A 346 5.52 2.15 8.69
C ILE A 346 6.97 1.79 9.07
N LYS A 347 7.83 2.79 9.27
CA LYS A 347 9.19 2.59 9.78
C LYS A 347 9.22 2.05 11.21
N LEU A 348 8.16 2.26 11.99
CA LEU A 348 8.01 1.84 13.38
C LEU A 348 7.01 0.69 13.57
N ALA A 349 6.12 0.47 12.60
CA ALA A 349 4.96 -0.40 12.73
C ALA A 349 4.69 -1.25 11.49
N ASP A 350 3.91 -2.31 11.66
CA ASP A 350 3.35 -3.07 10.55
C ASP A 350 1.93 -2.60 10.25
N VAL A 351 1.56 -2.58 8.97
CA VAL A 351 0.17 -2.29 8.57
C VAL A 351 -0.68 -3.53 8.84
N VAL A 352 -1.74 -3.36 9.63
CA VAL A 352 -2.71 -4.43 9.98
C VAL A 352 -3.91 -4.37 9.05
N ALA A 353 -4.44 -3.17 8.81
CA ALA A 353 -5.59 -2.94 7.95
C ALA A 353 -5.45 -1.60 7.22
N LYS A 354 -5.97 -1.54 5.99
CA LYS A 354 -6.06 -0.32 5.18
C LYS A 354 -7.51 -0.15 4.73
N ASP A 355 -8.15 0.89 5.21
CA ASP A 355 -9.46 1.39 4.77
C ASP A 355 -9.48 2.90 5.05
N LYS A 356 -10.65 3.53 5.23
CA LYS A 356 -10.82 4.91 5.75
C LYS A 356 -10.04 5.16 7.04
N THR A 357 -9.91 4.13 7.87
CA THR A 357 -9.00 4.12 9.02
C THR A 357 -7.91 3.10 8.77
N SER A 358 -6.67 3.57 8.60
CA SER A 358 -5.51 2.69 8.50
C SER A 358 -5.06 2.30 9.91
N ILE A 359 -4.94 1.00 10.18
CA ILE A 359 -4.51 0.48 11.47
C ILE A 359 -3.09 -0.04 11.32
N LEU A 360 -2.17 0.51 12.11
CA LEU A 360 -0.78 0.07 12.18
C LEU A 360 -0.49 -0.45 13.58
N LYS A 361 0.37 -1.46 13.70
CA LYS A 361 0.77 -2.03 14.99
C LYS A 361 2.25 -1.81 15.22
N LEU A 362 2.59 -1.08 16.29
CA LEU A 362 3.98 -0.84 16.68
C LEU A 362 4.72 -2.16 16.87
N ARG A 363 5.96 -2.21 16.36
CA ARG A 363 6.82 -3.39 16.46
C ARG A 363 8.14 -3.03 17.10
N LYS A 364 8.46 -3.68 18.21
CA LYS A 364 9.74 -3.57 18.91
C LYS A 364 10.94 -3.61 17.96
N LYS A 365 11.01 -4.61 17.08
CA LYS A 365 12.13 -4.77 16.14
C LYS A 365 12.29 -3.54 15.23
N LYS A 366 11.20 -3.01 14.69
CA LYS A 366 11.22 -1.84 13.79
C LYS A 366 11.63 -0.56 14.52
N VAL A 367 11.10 -0.36 15.73
CA VAL A 367 11.49 0.76 16.60
C VAL A 367 12.99 0.72 16.89
N LEU A 368 13.52 -0.45 17.30
CA LEU A 368 14.94 -0.63 17.56
C LEU A 368 15.82 -0.40 16.32
N THR A 369 15.39 -0.88 15.14
CA THR A 369 16.08 -0.61 13.88
C THR A 369 16.16 0.90 13.60
N GLN A 370 15.06 1.62 13.75
CA GLN A 370 15.05 3.07 13.51
C GLN A 370 15.92 3.85 14.50
N LEU A 371 15.95 3.45 15.77
CA LEU A 371 16.85 4.05 16.76
C LEU A 371 18.33 3.81 16.42
N SER A 372 18.65 2.62 15.88
CA SER A 372 20.03 2.31 15.45
C SER A 372 20.47 3.11 14.22
N GLU A 373 19.54 3.43 13.32
CA GLU A 373 19.81 4.26 12.13
C GLU A 373 19.84 5.76 12.47
N ARG A 374 19.06 6.18 13.47
CA ARG A 374 18.87 7.58 13.87
C ARG A 374 19.03 7.75 15.38
N GLY A 375 20.28 7.95 15.82
CA GLY A 375 20.59 8.15 17.24
C GLY A 375 19.96 9.40 17.87
N ASP A 376 19.44 10.34 17.06
CA ASP A 376 18.75 11.56 17.51
C ASP A 376 17.22 11.38 17.63
N LEU A 377 16.68 10.22 17.22
CA LEU A 377 15.24 10.01 17.14
C LEU A 377 14.62 9.77 18.52
N ASP A 378 13.88 10.76 19.02
CA ASP A 378 12.97 10.59 20.15
C ASP A 378 11.63 10.01 19.66
N VAL A 379 11.50 8.69 19.72
CA VAL A 379 10.29 7.97 19.23
C VAL A 379 9.03 8.39 20.00
N ILE A 380 9.14 8.65 21.30
CA ILE A 380 8.00 9.04 22.14
C ILE A 380 7.50 10.40 21.71
N LYS A 381 8.38 11.42 21.68
CA LYS A 381 7.99 12.76 21.22
C LYS A 381 7.50 12.75 19.78
N PHE A 382 8.12 11.93 18.92
CA PHE A 382 7.69 11.79 17.53
C PHE A 382 6.23 11.30 17.44
N LEU A 383 5.87 10.25 18.20
CA LEU A 383 4.49 9.74 18.20
C LEU A 383 3.52 10.75 18.82
N GLU A 384 3.88 11.41 19.91
CA GLU A 384 3.04 12.45 20.56
C GLU A 384 2.78 13.64 19.63
N ASN A 385 3.80 14.09 18.90
CA ASN A 385 3.68 15.15 17.92
C ASN A 385 2.78 14.76 16.75
N ILE A 386 2.78 13.49 16.34
CA ILE A 386 1.93 13.00 15.26
C ILE A 386 0.48 12.79 15.72
N SER A 387 0.27 12.30 16.95
CA SER A 387 -1.08 12.09 17.48
C SER A 387 -1.74 13.33 18.05
N ASP A 388 -0.98 14.42 18.25
CA ASP A 388 -1.42 15.64 18.96
C ASP A 388 -2.01 15.31 20.35
N GLN A 389 -1.51 14.23 20.96
CA GLN A 389 -1.99 13.63 22.21
C GLN A 389 -0.83 12.94 22.93
N GLU A 390 -0.86 12.96 24.26
CA GLU A 390 0.05 12.15 25.08
C GLU A 390 -0.19 10.65 24.85
N LEU A 391 0.89 9.86 24.85
CA LEU A 391 0.77 8.41 24.68
C LEU A 391 0.10 7.76 25.89
N PRO A 392 -0.67 6.67 25.69
CA PRO A 392 -1.11 5.82 26.78
C PRO A 392 0.07 5.39 27.65
N GLN A 393 -0.08 5.48 28.99
CA GLN A 393 1.02 5.25 29.94
C GLN A 393 1.72 3.90 29.74
N ASN A 394 0.97 2.85 29.42
CA ASN A 394 1.53 1.52 29.19
C ASN A 394 2.35 1.44 27.89
N VAL A 395 1.97 2.18 26.84
CA VAL A 395 2.74 2.28 25.60
C VAL A 395 4.02 3.07 25.84
N ARG A 396 3.95 4.17 26.59
CA ARG A 396 5.12 4.97 26.97
C ARG A 396 6.15 4.13 27.73
N ILE A 397 5.74 3.46 28.80
CA ILE A 397 6.64 2.62 29.62
C ILE A 397 7.32 1.55 28.76
N GLU A 398 6.56 0.86 27.92
CA GLU A 398 7.12 -0.19 27.06
C GLU A 398 8.10 0.37 26.02
N LEU A 399 7.83 1.55 25.44
CA LEU A 399 8.76 2.22 24.54
C LEU A 399 10.06 2.64 25.26
N GLU A 400 9.96 3.17 26.47
CA GLU A 400 11.12 3.50 27.31
C GLU A 400 11.97 2.24 27.60
N GLU A 401 11.33 1.12 27.92
CA GLU A 401 12.01 -0.17 28.10
C GLU A 401 12.69 -0.66 26.82
N TRP A 402 12.06 -0.48 25.65
CA TRP A 402 12.66 -0.85 24.37
C TRP A 402 13.89 0.01 24.08
N ILE A 403 13.80 1.32 24.30
CA ILE A 403 14.92 2.26 24.12
C ILE A 403 16.06 1.89 25.07
N GLY A 404 15.79 1.71 26.37
CA GLY A 404 16.80 1.36 27.36
C GLY A 404 17.46 -0.01 27.09
N ALA A 405 16.74 -0.97 26.50
CA ALA A 405 17.33 -2.26 26.11
C ALA A 405 18.31 -2.13 24.93
N SER A 406 18.21 -1.11 24.09
CA SER A 406 19.14 -0.85 22.98
C SER A 406 20.49 -0.32 23.45
N GLU A 407 20.53 0.35 24.59
CA GLU A 407 21.73 0.93 25.21
C GLU A 407 22.56 -0.11 26.00
N ALA A 408 22.11 -1.36 26.10
CA ALA A 408 22.68 -2.35 27.01
C ALA A 408 24.00 -2.99 26.56
N PHE A 409 24.42 -2.81 25.30
CA PHE A 409 25.64 -3.44 24.77
C PHE A 409 26.49 -2.45 23.98
N THR A 410 27.73 -2.24 24.42
CA THR A 410 28.76 -1.52 23.65
C THR A 410 29.61 -2.52 22.88
N LEU A 411 29.63 -2.43 21.56
CA LEU A 411 30.49 -3.24 20.70
C LEU A 411 31.77 -2.46 20.38
N TYR A 412 32.92 -2.98 20.80
CA TYR A 412 34.22 -2.43 20.47
C TYR A 412 34.78 -3.09 19.22
N GLU A 413 34.83 -2.35 18.12
CA GLU A 413 35.46 -2.82 16.88
C GLU A 413 36.98 -2.56 16.90
N ASN A 414 37.76 -3.48 16.35
CA ASN A 414 39.23 -3.42 16.28
C ASN A 414 39.94 -3.33 17.65
N GLY A 415 39.25 -3.65 18.75
CA GLY A 415 39.83 -3.81 20.08
C GLY A 415 40.35 -5.22 20.31
N VAL A 416 41.37 -5.35 21.18
CA VAL A 416 41.88 -6.63 21.67
C VAL A 416 41.70 -6.68 23.18
N LEU A 417 41.43 -7.87 23.73
CA LEU A 417 41.38 -8.07 25.17
C LEU A 417 42.80 -8.32 25.71
N PHE A 418 43.25 -7.45 26.62
CA PHE A 418 44.46 -7.64 27.40
C PHE A 418 44.10 -8.30 28.74
N GLU A 419 44.80 -9.39 29.06
CA GLU A 419 44.74 -10.07 30.35
C GLU A 419 46.15 -10.10 30.96
N GLY A 420 46.30 -9.57 32.18
CA GLY A 420 47.54 -9.55 32.95
C GLY A 420 47.42 -10.19 34.33
N ASP A 421 48.54 -10.37 35.00
CA ASP A 421 48.63 -10.85 36.39
C ASP A 421 48.68 -9.71 37.43
N LYS A 422 49.00 -8.50 36.98
CA LYS A 422 49.08 -7.27 37.78
C LYS A 422 48.59 -6.06 37.00
N ASP A 423 48.27 -5.00 37.74
CA ASP A 423 47.96 -3.71 37.15
C ASP A 423 49.22 -3.08 36.54
N LEU A 424 49.11 -2.63 35.29
CA LEU A 424 50.19 -2.03 34.52
C LEU A 424 49.77 -0.62 34.08
N PRO A 425 49.97 0.42 34.91
CA PRO A 425 49.54 1.79 34.58
C PRO A 425 50.17 2.34 33.29
N ASP A 426 51.32 1.80 32.89
CA ASP A 426 52.04 2.20 31.67
C ASP A 426 51.37 1.75 30.36
N ILE A 427 50.36 0.87 30.42
CA ILE A 427 49.55 0.49 29.24
C ILE A 427 48.25 1.31 29.10
N ASP A 428 48.01 2.30 29.98
CA ASP A 428 46.84 3.19 29.92
C ASP A 428 46.71 3.88 28.55
N ARG A 429 47.84 4.26 27.94
CA ARG A 429 47.88 4.88 26.60
C ARG A 429 47.43 3.98 25.44
N PHE A 430 47.25 2.69 25.70
CA PHE A 430 46.70 1.72 24.74
C PHE A 430 45.28 1.28 25.12
N THR A 431 44.75 1.74 26.27
CA THR A 431 43.49 1.26 26.83
C THR A 431 42.32 2.05 26.26
N ILE A 432 41.35 1.33 25.68
CA ILE A 432 40.04 1.85 25.29
C ILE A 432 39.11 1.84 26.52
N GLU A 433 39.03 0.70 27.22
CA GLU A 433 38.19 0.54 28.41
C GLU A 433 38.91 -0.35 29.44
N CYS A 434 38.88 0.06 30.70
CA CYS A 434 39.44 -0.70 31.81
C CYS A 434 38.32 -1.51 32.50
N ILE A 435 38.29 -2.83 32.28
CA ILE A 435 37.28 -3.73 32.86
C ILE A 435 37.64 -4.04 34.32
N SER A 436 38.93 -4.27 34.58
CA SER A 436 39.52 -4.43 35.92
C SER A 436 41.00 -4.02 35.87
N PRO A 437 41.70 -3.90 37.01
CA PRO A 437 43.12 -3.56 37.03
C PRO A 437 43.98 -4.49 36.13
N THR A 438 43.55 -5.73 35.91
CA THR A 438 44.27 -6.73 35.12
C THR A 438 43.60 -7.09 33.79
N ILE A 439 42.43 -6.53 33.48
CA ILE A 439 41.67 -6.85 32.26
C ILE A 439 41.28 -5.55 31.57
N ARG A 440 41.72 -5.37 30.33
CA ARG A 440 41.52 -4.13 29.58
C ARG A 440 41.17 -4.41 28.14
N ILE A 441 40.30 -3.60 27.55
CA ILE A 441 40.14 -3.54 26.10
C ILE A 441 41.16 -2.54 25.58
N VAL A 442 42.01 -2.96 24.66
CA VAL A 442 43.14 -2.16 24.16
C VAL A 442 43.07 -1.98 22.65
N HIS A 443 43.60 -0.87 22.16
CA HIS A 443 43.83 -0.61 20.74
C HIS A 443 45.29 -0.87 20.36
N SER A 444 45.56 -0.98 19.05
CA SER A 444 46.92 -1.11 18.51
C SER A 444 47.74 -2.25 19.15
N PRO A 445 47.25 -3.51 19.10
CA PRO A 445 47.83 -4.64 19.82
C PRO A 445 49.31 -4.87 19.49
N ASP A 446 49.73 -4.67 18.24
CA ASP A 446 51.13 -4.86 17.84
C ASP A 446 52.09 -3.88 18.54
N ARG A 447 51.64 -2.62 18.73
CA ARG A 447 52.42 -1.61 19.44
C ARG A 447 52.48 -1.89 20.93
N LEU A 448 51.38 -2.35 21.51
CA LEU A 448 51.34 -2.80 22.89
C LEU A 448 52.28 -4.01 23.09
N PHE A 449 52.26 -4.97 22.17
CA PHE A 449 53.12 -6.15 22.22
C PHE A 449 54.60 -5.76 22.25
N THR A 450 55.05 -4.95 21.29
CA THR A 450 56.43 -4.42 21.26
C THR A 450 56.76 -3.61 22.51
N HIS A 451 55.81 -2.83 23.03
CA HIS A 451 56.02 -2.06 24.25
C HIS A 451 56.25 -2.95 25.48
N LEU A 452 55.49 -4.05 25.60
CA LEU A 452 55.62 -5.02 26.68
C LEU A 452 56.96 -5.78 26.58
N GLU A 453 57.38 -6.16 25.37
CA GLU A 453 58.70 -6.79 25.14
C GLU A 453 59.86 -5.86 25.52
N GLN A 454 59.78 -4.57 25.16
CA GLN A 454 60.78 -3.56 25.56
C GLN A 454 60.88 -3.36 27.08
N LYS A 455 59.85 -3.75 27.83
CA LYS A 455 59.79 -3.71 29.28
C LYS A 455 60.21 -5.03 29.94
N GLU A 456 60.80 -5.94 29.16
CA GLU A 456 61.23 -7.27 29.61
C GLU A 456 60.07 -8.13 30.17
N LEU A 457 58.84 -7.85 29.72
CA LEU A 457 57.70 -8.71 29.97
C LEU A 457 57.59 -9.76 28.84
N ILE A 458 56.86 -10.85 29.11
CA ILE A 458 56.65 -11.95 28.15
C ILE A 458 55.19 -11.92 27.69
N PRO A 459 54.81 -11.03 26.75
CA PRO A 459 53.44 -10.98 26.25
C PRO A 459 53.13 -12.19 25.36
N LEU A 460 51.90 -12.68 25.42
CA LEU A 460 51.38 -13.73 24.54
C LEU A 460 50.27 -13.16 23.66
N HIS A 461 50.45 -13.24 22.34
CA HIS A 461 49.42 -12.82 21.38
C HIS A 461 48.63 -14.03 20.90
N ILE A 462 47.35 -14.09 21.28
CA ILE A 462 46.46 -15.19 20.93
C ILE A 462 45.43 -14.71 19.90
N LYS A 463 45.50 -15.25 18.69
CA LYS A 463 44.53 -14.98 17.64
C LYS A 463 43.42 -16.04 17.66
N HIS A 464 42.20 -15.64 17.99
CA HIS A 464 41.03 -16.51 17.93
C HIS A 464 40.49 -16.65 16.49
N ARG A 465 39.80 -17.75 16.22
CA ARG A 465 39.08 -17.94 14.94
C ARG A 465 37.72 -17.26 15.03
N SER A 466 37.16 -16.86 13.90
CA SER A 466 35.83 -16.24 13.83
C SER A 466 34.71 -17.10 14.47
N SER A 467 34.88 -18.43 14.47
CA SER A 467 33.90 -19.38 14.99
C SER A 467 34.28 -20.03 16.33
N ALA A 468 35.49 -19.81 16.86
CA ALA A 468 35.96 -20.47 18.08
C ALA A 468 37.17 -19.79 18.74
N LEU A 469 37.23 -19.87 20.07
CA LEU A 469 38.40 -19.45 20.85
C LEU A 469 39.55 -20.46 20.68
N THR A 470 40.70 -19.99 20.18
CA THR A 470 41.96 -20.76 20.15
C THR A 470 42.40 -21.16 21.56
N PRO A 471 42.83 -22.43 21.78
CA PRO A 471 43.35 -22.87 23.08
C PRO A 471 44.62 -22.09 23.45
N LEU A 472 44.78 -21.85 24.75
CA LEU A 472 45.98 -21.21 25.29
C LEU A 472 47.20 -22.14 25.19
N PRO A 473 48.42 -21.61 24.96
CA PRO A 473 49.66 -22.38 25.05
C PRO A 473 49.86 -23.01 26.43
N ASP A 474 50.67 -24.08 26.49
CA ASP A 474 51.01 -24.75 27.75
C ASP A 474 51.68 -23.77 28.74
N GLY A 475 51.16 -23.72 29.97
CA GLY A 475 51.61 -22.79 31.02
C GLY A 475 50.92 -21.43 31.03
N ALA A 476 50.10 -21.10 30.02
CA ALA A 476 49.29 -19.88 30.01
C ALA A 476 47.92 -20.10 30.65
N HIS A 477 47.47 -19.12 31.45
CA HIS A 477 46.20 -19.15 32.15
C HIS A 477 45.38 -17.91 31.81
N THR A 478 44.07 -18.09 31.62
CA THR A 478 43.11 -16.99 31.50
C THR A 478 42.38 -16.80 32.81
N VAL A 479 42.01 -15.55 33.10
CA VAL A 479 41.15 -15.21 34.25
C VAL A 479 39.70 -15.64 34.04
N PHE A 480 39.31 -15.98 32.80
CA PHE A 480 37.96 -16.46 32.51
C PHE A 480 37.79 -17.93 32.92
N PRO A 481 36.72 -18.27 33.65
CA PRO A 481 36.50 -19.63 34.12
C PRO A 481 36.26 -20.59 32.95
N LYS A 482 37.03 -21.69 32.88
CA LYS A 482 36.77 -22.78 31.92
C LYS A 482 35.38 -23.37 32.19
N ARG A 483 34.48 -23.31 31.19
CA ARG A 483 33.21 -24.06 31.19
C ARG A 483 33.52 -25.56 31.13
N GLY A 484 33.74 -26.15 32.30
CA GLY A 484 34.08 -27.57 32.48
C GLY A 484 34.49 -27.90 33.92
N SER A 485 35.02 -26.92 34.66
CA SER A 485 35.26 -27.02 36.09
C SER A 485 34.07 -26.43 36.85
N SER A 486 32.91 -27.08 36.75
CA SER A 486 31.82 -26.82 37.69
C SER A 486 32.24 -27.35 39.05
N VAL A 487 32.83 -26.46 39.85
CA VAL A 487 32.60 -26.31 41.29
C VAL A 487 32.23 -27.61 42.01
N SER A 488 33.24 -28.36 42.44
CA SER A 488 33.12 -29.15 43.67
C SER A 488 32.83 -28.17 44.81
N LYS A 489 31.55 -27.89 45.07
CA LYS A 489 31.13 -27.06 46.20
C LYS A 489 31.46 -27.78 47.49
N SER A 490 32.60 -27.44 48.08
CA SER A 490 32.79 -27.48 49.53
C SER A 490 31.64 -26.71 50.17
N LYS A 491 30.74 -27.43 50.84
CA LYS A 491 29.67 -26.87 51.67
C LYS A 491 30.30 -26.22 52.90
N ALA A 492 30.55 -24.92 52.83
CA ALA A 492 30.62 -24.07 54.01
C ALA A 492 30.00 -22.72 53.66
N GLY A 493 28.81 -22.43 54.21
CA GLY A 493 28.27 -21.06 54.30
C GLY A 493 27.19 -20.62 53.30
N ALA A 494 26.77 -21.42 52.31
CA ALA A 494 25.66 -21.03 51.44
C ALA A 494 24.30 -21.36 52.09
N LYS A 495 23.51 -20.32 52.43
CA LYS A 495 22.09 -20.45 52.79
C LYS A 495 21.42 -21.41 51.80
N ALA A 496 20.82 -22.48 52.34
CA ALA A 496 20.19 -23.52 51.55
C ALA A 496 19.13 -22.89 50.62
N LYS A 497 19.41 -22.87 49.31
CA LYS A 497 18.37 -22.60 48.33
C LYS A 497 17.37 -23.75 48.44
N LYS A 498 16.13 -23.41 48.83
CA LYS A 498 15.03 -24.38 48.93
C LYS A 498 14.90 -25.09 47.58
N PRO A 499 14.91 -26.43 47.52
CA PRO A 499 14.65 -27.14 46.28
C PRO A 499 13.22 -26.80 45.83
N GLY A 500 13.11 -26.11 44.70
CA GLY A 500 11.85 -25.80 44.05
C GLY A 500 11.68 -26.70 42.84
N THR A 501 10.69 -27.58 42.86
CA THR A 501 10.30 -28.36 41.69
C THR A 501 9.34 -27.53 40.85
N ILE A 502 9.78 -27.04 39.71
CA ILE A 502 8.91 -26.40 38.73
C ILE A 502 8.22 -27.51 37.94
N LYS A 503 6.89 -27.60 38.07
CA LYS A 503 6.07 -28.52 37.28
C LYS A 503 5.54 -27.77 36.07
N ARG A 504 5.84 -28.28 34.87
CA ARG A 504 5.27 -27.80 33.61
C ARG A 504 3.97 -28.55 33.35
N GLU A 505 2.86 -27.82 33.21
CA GLU A 505 1.58 -28.35 32.75
C GLU A 505 1.35 -27.88 31.31
N VAL A 506 0.94 -28.80 30.43
CA VAL A 506 0.62 -28.50 29.03
C VAL A 506 -0.90 -28.53 28.91
N GLN A 507 -1.49 -27.47 28.38
CA GLN A 507 -2.94 -27.36 28.16
C GLN A 507 -3.27 -27.55 26.67
N ILE A 508 -4.44 -28.13 26.41
CA ILE A 508 -5.07 -28.26 25.08
C ILE A 508 -6.28 -27.33 25.08
N THR A 509 -6.44 -26.54 24.02
CA THR A 509 -7.58 -25.64 23.82
C THR A 509 -8.32 -26.03 22.55
N PHE A 510 -9.62 -26.28 22.65
CA PHE A 510 -10.51 -26.47 21.50
C PHE A 510 -11.33 -25.21 21.24
N HIS A 511 -11.43 -24.86 19.96
CA HIS A 511 -12.26 -23.77 19.44
C HIS A 511 -13.54 -24.36 18.85
N PHE A 512 -14.69 -23.83 19.26
CA PHE A 512 -15.99 -24.34 18.85
C PHE A 512 -16.69 -23.37 17.90
N PRO A 513 -17.37 -23.87 16.85
CA PRO A 513 -18.10 -23.02 15.91
C PRO A 513 -19.43 -22.49 16.47
N ALA A 514 -19.96 -23.11 17.53
CA ALA A 514 -21.27 -22.79 18.11
C ALA A 514 -21.29 -23.02 19.62
N LYS A 515 -22.13 -22.25 20.34
CA LYS A 515 -22.25 -22.31 21.81
C LYS A 515 -22.86 -23.61 22.29
N GLU A 516 -23.79 -24.16 21.52
CA GLU A 516 -24.54 -25.38 21.83
C GLU A 516 -23.61 -26.59 21.86
N LEU A 517 -22.77 -26.74 20.83
CA LEU A 517 -21.77 -27.80 20.75
C LEU A 517 -20.72 -27.68 21.86
N MET A 518 -20.29 -26.45 22.16
CA MET A 518 -19.35 -26.18 23.26
C MET A 518 -19.94 -26.57 24.62
N GLU A 519 -21.21 -26.26 24.88
CA GLU A 519 -21.87 -26.60 26.15
C GLU A 519 -22.08 -28.12 26.31
N GLU A 520 -22.47 -28.83 25.25
CA GLU A 520 -22.56 -30.30 25.29
C GLU A 520 -21.18 -30.95 25.50
N PHE A 521 -20.14 -30.42 24.86
CA PHE A 521 -18.77 -30.87 25.08
C PHE A 521 -18.31 -30.63 26.54
N ARG A 522 -18.59 -29.44 27.06
CA ARG A 522 -18.26 -29.04 28.44
C ARG A 522 -18.96 -29.93 29.46
N LYS A 523 -20.25 -30.22 29.28
CA LYS A 523 -20.99 -31.17 30.14
C LYS A 523 -20.34 -32.55 30.14
N GLY A 524 -19.92 -33.03 28.96
CA GLY A 524 -19.16 -34.28 28.83
C GLY A 524 -17.86 -34.27 29.63
N LEU A 525 -17.08 -33.19 29.55
CA LEU A 525 -15.82 -33.04 30.30
C LEU A 525 -16.05 -32.98 31.80
N ILE A 526 -17.08 -32.25 32.25
CA ILE A 526 -17.46 -32.17 33.66
C ILE A 526 -17.89 -33.54 34.18
N ALA A 527 -18.70 -34.29 33.41
CA ALA A 527 -19.11 -35.64 33.78
C ALA A 527 -17.92 -36.61 33.87
N ALA A 528 -16.90 -36.42 33.03
CA ALA A 528 -15.64 -37.16 33.09
C ALA A 528 -14.68 -36.67 34.21
N ARG A 529 -15.11 -35.73 35.05
CA ARG A 529 -14.32 -35.09 36.11
C ARG A 529 -13.04 -34.42 35.58
N CYS A 530 -13.09 -33.89 34.36
CA CYS A 530 -12.03 -33.10 33.77
C CYS A 530 -12.22 -31.61 34.15
N PRO A 531 -11.29 -30.99 34.89
CA PRO A 531 -11.28 -29.54 35.07
C PRO A 531 -11.14 -28.84 33.72
N VAL A 532 -12.06 -27.93 33.42
CA VAL A 532 -12.11 -27.22 32.14
C VAL A 532 -12.33 -25.73 32.38
N ALA A 533 -11.52 -24.89 31.72
CA ALA A 533 -11.72 -23.45 31.67
C ALA A 533 -12.49 -23.11 30.38
N ALA A 534 -13.62 -22.42 30.53
CA ALA A 534 -14.49 -22.03 29.42
C ALA A 534 -14.44 -20.52 29.20
N ASP A 535 -14.12 -20.09 27.98
CA ASP A 535 -14.27 -18.70 27.53
C ASP A 535 -15.42 -18.65 26.51
N TRP A 536 -16.56 -18.15 26.97
CA TRP A 536 -17.78 -18.01 26.17
C TRP A 536 -17.73 -16.87 25.15
N GLY A 537 -16.81 -15.92 25.33
CA GLY A 537 -16.60 -14.82 24.38
C GLY A 537 -15.83 -15.30 23.14
N LYS A 538 -14.88 -16.22 23.33
CA LYS A 538 -14.05 -16.80 22.26
C LYS A 538 -14.50 -18.19 21.79
N LEU A 539 -15.52 -18.75 22.43
CA LEU A 539 -16.01 -20.12 22.20
C LEU A 539 -14.90 -21.17 22.35
N THR A 540 -14.12 -21.09 23.43
CA THR A 540 -12.99 -22.00 23.69
C THR A 540 -13.11 -22.76 24.99
N LEU A 541 -12.73 -24.04 24.98
CA LEU A 541 -12.54 -24.86 26.18
C LEU A 541 -11.08 -25.31 26.31
N SER A 542 -10.48 -25.05 27.47
CA SER A 542 -9.09 -25.42 27.78
C SER A 542 -9.03 -26.43 28.93
N PHE A 543 -8.25 -27.50 28.75
CA PHE A 543 -8.02 -28.54 29.76
C PHE A 543 -6.58 -29.07 29.69
N ALA A 544 -6.11 -29.71 30.76
CA ALA A 544 -4.75 -30.25 30.82
C ALA A 544 -4.58 -31.48 29.91
N ARG A 545 -3.41 -31.61 29.26
CA ARG A 545 -3.13 -32.64 28.26
C ARG A 545 -3.35 -34.08 28.74
N HIS A 546 -3.17 -34.36 30.03
CA HIS A 546 -3.42 -35.71 30.55
C HIS A 546 -4.90 -36.13 30.53
N TYR A 547 -5.83 -35.22 30.23
CA TYR A 547 -7.26 -35.52 30.00
C TYR A 547 -7.63 -35.67 28.50
N GLU A 548 -6.65 -35.69 27.60
CA GLU A 548 -6.89 -35.82 26.15
C GLU A 548 -7.64 -37.14 25.81
N SER A 549 -7.40 -38.22 26.56
CA SER A 549 -8.12 -39.49 26.38
C SER A 549 -9.62 -39.39 26.66
N GLU A 550 -10.00 -38.63 27.67
CA GLU A 550 -11.37 -38.38 28.10
C GLU A 550 -12.07 -37.49 27.08
N ALA A 551 -11.38 -36.44 26.61
CA ALA A 551 -11.85 -35.57 25.55
C ALA A 551 -12.14 -36.38 24.26
N LYS A 552 -11.25 -37.29 23.86
CA LYS A 552 -11.48 -38.17 22.68
C LYS A 552 -12.70 -39.07 22.82
N LYS A 553 -13.02 -39.56 24.03
CA LYS A 553 -14.24 -40.35 24.29
C LYS A 553 -15.50 -39.52 24.11
N ILE A 554 -15.48 -38.27 24.58
CA ILE A 554 -16.59 -37.32 24.44
C ILE A 554 -16.79 -36.94 22.96
N ILE A 555 -15.71 -36.65 22.23
CA ILE A 555 -15.76 -36.41 20.77
C ILE A 555 -16.41 -37.60 20.07
N LYS A 556 -16.04 -38.83 20.42
CA LYS A 556 -16.61 -40.05 19.83
C LYS A 556 -18.11 -40.21 20.12
N ALA A 557 -18.56 -39.83 21.32
CA ALA A 557 -19.98 -39.85 21.67
C ALA A 557 -20.76 -38.79 20.88
N LEU A 558 -20.23 -37.56 20.79
CA LEU A 558 -20.88 -36.46 20.06
C LEU A 558 -20.89 -36.66 18.54
N LYS A 559 -20.02 -37.52 17.99
CA LYS A 559 -20.07 -37.90 16.56
C LYS A 559 -21.35 -38.64 16.15
N GLN A 560 -22.18 -39.06 17.10
CA GLN A 560 -23.50 -39.63 16.81
C GLN A 560 -24.50 -38.55 16.36
N ASP A 561 -24.35 -37.33 16.89
CA ASP A 561 -25.27 -36.21 16.66
C ASP A 561 -24.65 -35.08 15.81
N TYR A 562 -23.32 -35.05 15.68
CA TYR A 562 -22.56 -33.99 15.01
C TYR A 562 -21.47 -34.52 14.08
N THR A 563 -21.24 -33.86 12.94
CA THR A 563 -20.06 -34.12 12.10
C THR A 563 -18.87 -33.33 12.63
N ILE A 564 -17.96 -33.99 13.35
CA ILE A 564 -16.80 -33.35 14.01
C ILE A 564 -15.50 -33.70 13.28
N GLN A 565 -14.83 -32.67 12.76
CA GLN A 565 -13.44 -32.69 12.30
C GLN A 565 -12.60 -31.78 13.20
N ILE A 566 -11.38 -32.20 13.51
CA ILE A 566 -10.45 -31.44 14.35
C ILE A 566 -9.28 -31.06 13.47
N GLU A 567 -9.06 -29.76 13.33
CA GLU A 567 -7.94 -29.18 12.61
C GLU A 567 -7.03 -28.47 13.61
N ASP A 568 -5.72 -28.65 13.46
CA ASP A 568 -4.74 -27.93 14.27
C ASP A 568 -4.62 -26.49 13.76
N ILE A 569 -4.79 -25.52 14.66
CA ILE A 569 -4.62 -24.10 14.35
C ILE A 569 -3.10 -23.81 14.33
N ALA A 570 -2.58 -23.44 13.16
CA ALA A 570 -1.16 -23.13 12.93
C ALA A 570 -0.75 -21.75 13.46
#